data_AF-A0A146LL25-F1
#
_entry.id   AF-A0A146LL25-F1
#
_cell.length_a   1.000
_cell.length_b   1.000
_cell.length_c   1.000
_cell.angle_alpha   90.00
_cell.angle_beta   90.00
_cell.angle_gamma   90.00
#
_symmetry.space_group_name_H-M   'P 1'
#
loop_
_entity.id
_entity.type
_entity.pdbx_description
1 polymer ?
#
loop_
_entity_poly.entity_id
_entity_poly.type
_entity_poly.pdbx_seq_one_letter_code
_entity_poly.pdbx_strand_id
1 'polypeptide(L)'
;MEIKKRAFVAGERIEVSAAINNETSQIVSKTELDVIQTVKTKINRKVKQKVVRKERGMVMDHTEQVWINESLLVPSVPPTSDDYNMTVSYLLRMLLTLDNGKLIKLVIPIVIGNVPVDTSIIEGAGSELSFMYTGEISGGDVVQCNYIPSYIVYRFSPDALPSAPTVEEPTA
;
A
#
# COMPACT_ATOMS: atom_id res chain seq x y z
N MET A 1 5.27 -4.40 3.65
CA MET A 1 3.89 -3.84 3.71
C MET A 1 3.18 -4.22 2.43
N GLU A 2 1.91 -4.59 2.54
CA GLU A 2 1.09 -5.16 1.49
C GLU A 2 -0.27 -4.47 1.45
N ILE A 3 -0.78 -4.21 0.24
CA ILE A 3 -2.16 -3.77 -0.01
C ILE A 3 -2.71 -4.47 -1.25
N LYS A 4 -4.02 -4.74 -1.27
CA LYS A 4 -4.73 -5.42 -2.39
C LYS A 4 -5.11 -4.53 -3.56
N LYS A 5 -5.23 -3.22 -3.32
CA LYS A 5 -5.51 -2.24 -4.38
C LYS A 5 -4.99 -0.86 -3.99
N ARG A 6 -4.89 0.03 -4.97
CA ARG A 6 -4.36 1.39 -4.81
C ARG A 6 -5.38 2.48 -5.10
N ALA A 7 -6.56 2.12 -5.58
CA ALA A 7 -7.66 3.02 -5.86
C ALA A 7 -8.83 2.69 -4.94
N PHE A 8 -9.34 3.72 -4.27
CA PHE A 8 -10.39 3.60 -3.26
C PHE A 8 -11.46 4.67 -3.46
N VAL A 9 -12.62 4.50 -2.85
CA VAL A 9 -13.60 5.58 -2.68
C VAL A 9 -13.90 5.87 -1.21
N ALA A 10 -14.49 7.02 -0.93
CA ALA A 10 -14.95 7.33 0.42
C ALA A 10 -15.90 6.24 0.95
N GLY A 11 -15.70 5.81 2.20
CA GLY A 11 -16.44 4.72 2.82
C GLY A 11 -15.83 3.33 2.63
N GLU A 12 -14.91 3.15 1.68
CA GLU A 12 -14.18 1.88 1.54
C GLU A 12 -13.12 1.70 2.64
N ARG A 13 -12.61 0.46 2.74
CA ARG A 13 -11.55 0.09 3.67
C ARG A 13 -10.27 -0.20 2.90
N ILE A 14 -9.18 0.43 3.33
CA ILE A 14 -7.83 0.06 2.93
C ILE A 14 -7.39 -1.07 3.86
N GLU A 15 -7.21 -2.27 3.32
CA GLU A 15 -6.64 -3.41 4.03
C GLU A 15 -5.12 -3.38 3.88
N VAL A 16 -4.41 -3.34 5.00
CA VAL A 16 -2.96 -3.27 5.06
C VAL A 16 -2.41 -4.42 5.90
N SER A 17 -1.45 -5.14 5.35
CA SER A 17 -0.61 -6.07 6.11
C SER A 17 0.84 -5.60 6.11
N ALA A 18 1.55 -5.69 7.21
CA ALA A 18 2.95 -5.30 7.29
C ALA A 18 3.69 -6.05 8.38
N ALA A 19 4.96 -6.36 8.14
CA ALA A 19 5.87 -6.84 9.15
C ALA A 19 6.98 -5.80 9.36
N ILE A 20 7.29 -5.52 10.62
CA ILE A 20 8.41 -4.70 11.04
C ILE A 20 9.34 -5.66 11.77
N ASN A 21 10.49 -5.97 11.16
CA ASN A 21 11.52 -6.78 11.78
C ASN A 21 12.65 -5.85 12.22
N ASN A 22 12.84 -5.69 13.53
CA ASN A 22 13.90 -4.88 14.08
C ASN A 22 15.10 -5.75 14.45
N GLU A 23 16.01 -5.94 13.51
CA GLU A 23 17.25 -6.70 13.75
C GLU A 23 18.36 -5.84 14.39
N THR A 24 18.04 -4.61 14.78
CA THR A 24 18.98 -3.64 15.33
C THR A 24 18.85 -3.53 16.85
N SER A 25 19.85 -2.92 17.49
CA SER A 25 19.81 -2.58 18.93
C SER A 25 19.08 -1.26 19.25
N GLN A 26 18.51 -0.58 18.26
CA GLN A 26 17.71 0.63 18.49
C GLN A 26 16.26 0.25 18.76
N ILE A 27 15.58 0.98 19.66
CA ILE A 27 14.16 0.75 19.95
C ILE A 27 13.30 1.60 19.01
N VAL A 28 12.29 0.99 18.41
CA VAL A 28 11.21 1.72 17.73
C VAL A 28 10.18 2.12 18.77
N SER A 29 10.21 3.36 19.23
CA SER A 29 9.28 3.87 20.24
C SER A 29 7.81 3.81 19.80
N LYS A 30 7.53 3.97 18.50
CA LYS A 30 6.18 4.04 17.96
C LYS A 30 6.10 3.65 16.50
N THR A 31 5.02 2.97 16.14
CA THR A 31 4.69 2.61 14.75
C THR A 31 3.32 3.18 14.38
N GLU A 32 3.23 3.83 13.23
CA GLU A 32 2.01 4.50 12.76
C GLU A 32 1.71 4.13 11.32
N LEU A 33 0.45 3.83 11.04
CA LEU A 33 -0.08 3.70 9.71
C LEU A 33 -1.05 4.86 9.46
N ASP A 34 -0.73 5.74 8.51
CA ASP A 34 -1.54 6.92 8.22
C ASP A 34 -1.77 7.16 6.73
N VAL A 35 -2.89 7.82 6.41
CA VAL A 35 -3.17 8.35 5.08
C VAL A 35 -2.95 9.85 5.13
N ILE A 36 -2.04 10.34 4.29
CA ILE A 36 -1.71 11.76 4.17
C ILE A 36 -2.35 12.31 2.92
N GLN A 37 -3.23 13.29 3.07
CA GLN A 37 -3.65 14.14 1.98
C GLN A 37 -2.64 15.29 1.80
N THR A 38 -2.28 15.56 0.56
CA THR A 38 -1.57 16.76 0.16
C THR A 38 -2.44 17.55 -0.80
N VAL A 39 -2.76 18.79 -0.43
CA VAL A 39 -3.43 19.75 -1.32
C VAL A 39 -2.40 20.80 -1.71
N LYS A 40 -2.13 20.93 -3.01
CA LYS A 40 -1.29 21.99 -3.56
C LYS A 40 -2.18 22.95 -4.33
N THR A 41 -1.99 24.24 -4.12
CA THR A 41 -2.67 25.29 -4.89
C THR A 41 -1.66 26.03 -5.76
N LYS A 42 -2.16 26.69 -6.81
CA LYS A 42 -1.34 27.49 -7.73
C LYS A 42 -0.58 28.64 -7.06
N ILE A 43 -1.04 29.13 -5.91
CA ILE A 43 -0.36 30.18 -5.12
C ILE A 43 0.75 29.60 -4.23
N ASN A 44 1.32 28.45 -4.61
CA ASN A 44 2.34 27.68 -3.88
C ASN A 44 2.00 27.31 -2.42
N ARG A 45 0.72 27.42 -2.00
CA ARG A 45 0.30 26.90 -0.70
C ARG A 45 0.14 25.39 -0.81
N LYS A 46 0.94 24.68 -0.01
CA LYS A 46 0.90 23.23 0.14
C LYS A 46 0.44 22.90 1.55
N VAL A 47 -0.73 22.27 1.66
CA VAL A 47 -1.27 21.77 2.92
C VAL A 47 -1.11 20.27 2.94
N LYS A 48 -0.63 19.74 4.06
CA LYS A 48 -0.61 18.30 4.34
C LYS A 48 -1.44 18.03 5.57
N GLN A 49 -2.31 17.02 5.50
CA GLN A 49 -3.10 16.59 6.64
C GLN A 49 -3.15 15.07 6.72
N LYS A 50 -3.11 14.52 7.94
CA LYS A 50 -3.38 13.11 8.20
C LYS A 50 -4.89 12.94 8.26
N VAL A 51 -5.47 12.24 7.28
CA VAL A 51 -6.91 12.03 7.19
C VAL A 51 -7.36 10.73 7.86
N VAL A 52 -6.44 9.78 7.99
CA VAL A 52 -6.63 8.54 8.76
C VAL A 52 -5.34 8.24 9.51
N ARG A 53 -5.45 7.70 10.72
CA ARG A 53 -4.31 7.27 11.53
C ARG A 53 -4.68 6.04 12.35
N LYS A 54 -3.77 5.07 12.38
CA LYS A 54 -3.73 3.98 13.34
C LYS A 54 -2.31 3.87 13.88
N GLU A 55 -2.17 3.53 15.15
CA GLU A 55 -0.87 3.43 15.80
C GLU A 55 -0.79 2.18 16.65
N ARG A 56 0.43 1.67 16.80
CA ARG A 56 0.76 0.62 17.74
C ARG A 56 1.97 1.04 18.57
N GLY A 57 2.17 0.30 19.66
CA GLY A 57 3.24 0.54 20.61
C GLY A 57 4.62 0.20 20.06
N MET A 58 5.57 0.17 20.99
CA MET A 58 6.98 0.00 20.70
C MET A 58 7.33 -1.35 20.06
N VAL A 59 8.45 -1.37 19.33
CA VAL A 59 9.15 -2.59 18.89
C VAL A 59 10.53 -2.56 19.51
N MET A 60 10.82 -3.53 20.37
CA MET A 60 12.10 -3.65 21.08
C MET A 60 13.22 -4.05 20.10
N ASP A 61 14.45 -3.93 20.57
CA ASP A 61 15.61 -4.47 19.86
C ASP A 61 15.46 -5.98 19.60
N HIS A 62 15.90 -6.42 18.42
CA HIS A 62 15.85 -7.82 18.02
C HIS A 62 14.46 -8.47 18.11
N THR A 63 13.39 -7.67 17.99
CA THR A 63 12.00 -8.15 17.98
C THR A 63 11.25 -7.74 16.73
N GLU A 64 10.08 -8.36 16.52
CA GLU A 64 9.21 -8.04 15.40
C GLU A 64 7.83 -7.56 15.85
N GLN A 65 7.16 -6.82 14.96
CA GLN A 65 5.77 -6.44 15.09
C GLN A 65 5.04 -6.64 13.77
N VAL A 66 3.96 -7.40 13.80
CA VAL A 66 3.16 -7.72 12.60
C VAL A 66 1.79 -7.06 12.66
N TRP A 67 1.45 -6.32 11.62
CA TRP A 67 0.16 -5.72 11.30
C TRP A 67 -0.54 -6.66 10.33
N ILE A 68 -1.64 -7.30 10.73
CA ILE A 68 -2.35 -8.28 9.89
C ILE A 68 -3.75 -7.74 9.59
N ASN A 69 -4.09 -7.62 8.30
CA ASN A 69 -5.41 -7.20 7.82
C ASN A 69 -5.94 -5.93 8.52
N GLU A 70 -5.04 -4.97 8.70
CA GLU A 70 -5.35 -3.73 9.38
C GLU A 70 -6.22 -2.86 8.48
N SER A 71 -7.41 -2.53 8.96
CA SER A 71 -8.43 -1.81 8.19
C SER A 71 -8.43 -0.33 8.51
N LEU A 72 -8.19 0.50 7.49
CA LEU A 72 -8.33 1.95 7.54
C LEU A 72 -9.57 2.37 6.75
N LEU A 73 -10.56 2.97 7.41
CA LEU A 73 -11.73 3.52 6.74
C LEU A 73 -11.33 4.79 5.98
N VAL A 74 -11.63 4.86 4.69
CA VAL A 74 -11.44 6.06 3.88
C VAL A 74 -12.53 7.07 4.23
N PRO A 75 -12.18 8.24 4.79
CA PRO A 75 -13.16 9.25 5.16
C PRO A 75 -13.71 9.98 3.92
N SER A 76 -14.75 10.78 4.13
CA SER A 76 -15.23 11.73 3.12
C SER A 76 -14.21 12.84 2.90
N VAL A 77 -13.34 12.67 1.91
CA VAL A 77 -12.31 13.62 1.50
C VAL A 77 -12.43 13.93 0.00
N PRO A 78 -11.91 15.08 -0.47
CA PRO A 78 -11.90 15.39 -1.90
C PRO A 78 -11.24 14.29 -2.73
N PRO A 79 -11.70 13.99 -3.94
CA PRO A 79 -11.04 13.01 -4.78
C PRO A 79 -9.61 13.45 -5.14
N THR A 80 -8.76 12.49 -5.51
CA THR A 80 -7.49 12.76 -6.18
C THR A 80 -7.77 13.53 -7.46
N SER A 81 -7.14 14.69 -7.62
CA SER A 81 -7.25 15.50 -8.83
C SER A 81 -5.94 16.18 -9.15
N ASP A 82 -5.74 16.48 -10.42
CA ASP A 82 -4.63 17.30 -10.90
C ASP A 82 -5.18 18.40 -11.81
N ASP A 83 -5.84 19.37 -11.18
CA ASP A 83 -6.44 20.50 -11.87
C ASP A 83 -5.45 21.67 -11.94
N TYR A 84 -5.65 22.54 -12.92
CA TYR A 84 -4.77 23.70 -13.15
C TYR A 84 -4.55 24.60 -11.91
N ASN A 85 -5.57 24.72 -11.05
CA ASN A 85 -5.52 25.58 -9.87
C ASN A 85 -5.20 24.82 -8.57
N MET A 86 -5.46 23.51 -8.54
CA MET A 86 -5.37 22.69 -7.34
C MET A 86 -5.08 21.23 -7.66
N THR A 87 -4.07 20.67 -7.01
CA THR A 87 -3.75 19.25 -7.05
C THR A 87 -4.04 18.64 -5.68
N VAL A 88 -4.83 17.57 -5.65
CA VAL A 88 -5.10 16.77 -4.45
C VAL A 88 -4.48 15.39 -4.64
N SER A 89 -3.60 14.97 -3.72
CA SER A 89 -2.97 13.65 -3.77
C SER A 89 -2.89 12.99 -2.40
N TYR A 90 -2.83 11.66 -2.41
CA TYR A 90 -2.85 10.84 -1.21
C TYR A 90 -1.67 9.88 -1.16
N LEU A 91 -1.10 9.72 0.04
CA LEU A 91 -0.07 8.74 0.34
C LEU A 91 -0.53 7.91 1.54
N LEU A 92 -0.52 6.59 1.39
CA LEU A 92 -0.54 5.67 2.51
C LEU A 92 0.89 5.56 3.05
N ARG A 93 1.09 5.72 4.36
CA ARG A 93 2.40 5.74 4.97
C ARG A 93 2.46 4.87 6.22
N MET A 94 3.48 4.01 6.28
CA MET A 94 3.97 3.43 7.53
C MET A 94 5.10 4.32 8.05
N LEU A 95 5.00 4.79 9.29
CA LEU A 95 5.96 5.66 9.95
C LEU A 95 6.45 5.00 11.24
N LEU A 96 7.76 4.84 11.37
CA LEU A 96 8.42 4.34 12.56
C LEU A 96 9.16 5.50 13.22
N THR A 97 8.98 5.68 14.53
CA THR A 97 9.70 6.66 15.33
C THR A 97 10.68 5.93 16.22
N LEU A 98 11.98 6.15 16.02
CA LEU A 98 13.03 5.59 16.85
C LEU A 98 13.12 6.36 18.18
N ASP A 99 13.63 5.71 19.21
CA ASP A 99 13.90 6.28 20.54
C ASP A 99 14.78 7.54 20.52
N ASN A 100 15.72 7.62 19.58
CA ASN A 100 16.58 8.78 19.34
C ASN A 100 15.90 9.93 18.55
N GLY A 101 14.59 9.80 18.26
CA GLY A 101 13.79 10.79 17.55
C GLY A 101 13.90 10.74 16.02
N LYS A 102 14.72 9.84 15.45
CA LYS A 102 14.75 9.63 13.99
C LYS A 102 13.46 8.99 13.50
N LEU A 103 13.10 9.31 12.26
CA LEU A 103 11.88 8.83 11.61
C LEU A 103 12.20 7.99 10.38
N ILE A 104 11.57 6.83 10.27
CA ILE A 104 11.63 5.96 9.11
C ILE A 104 10.25 5.91 8.47
N LYS A 105 10.16 6.11 7.16
CA LYS A 105 8.87 6.17 6.46
C LYS A 105 8.87 5.30 5.21
N LEU A 106 7.87 4.44 5.10
CA LEU A 106 7.51 3.76 3.87
C LEU A 106 6.24 4.41 3.32
N VAL A 107 6.24 4.82 2.05
CA VAL A 107 5.12 5.56 1.44
C VAL A 107 4.65 4.87 0.16
N ILE A 108 3.34 4.73 0.03
CA ILE A 108 2.68 4.16 -1.14
C ILE A 108 1.68 5.20 -1.67
N PRO A 109 1.82 5.67 -2.92
CA PRO A 109 0.82 6.53 -3.53
C PRO A 109 -0.49 5.78 -3.76
N ILE A 110 -1.60 6.38 -3.33
CA ILE A 110 -2.95 5.85 -3.53
C ILE A 110 -3.83 6.90 -4.21
N VAL A 111 -4.91 6.43 -4.83
CA VAL A 111 -5.94 7.23 -5.48
C VAL A 111 -7.22 7.11 -4.69
N ILE A 112 -7.86 8.24 -4.38
CA ILE A 112 -9.21 8.26 -3.81
C ILE A 112 -10.12 8.90 -4.84
N GLY A 113 -11.09 8.15 -5.34
CA GLY A 113 -12.08 8.60 -6.32
C GLY A 113 -13.45 8.85 -5.70
N ASN A 114 -14.40 9.19 -6.56
CA ASN A 114 -15.81 9.37 -6.24
C ASN A 114 -16.70 8.24 -6.78
N VAL A 115 -16.19 7.41 -7.70
CA VAL A 115 -16.91 6.28 -8.29
C VAL A 115 -16.12 5.00 -8.01
N PRO A 116 -16.75 3.94 -7.48
CA PRO A 116 -16.09 2.65 -7.28
C PRO A 116 -15.51 2.13 -8.59
N VAL A 117 -14.32 1.53 -8.52
CA VAL A 117 -13.74 0.85 -9.68
C VAL A 117 -14.53 -0.43 -9.91
N ASP A 118 -15.09 -0.58 -11.11
CA ASP A 118 -15.77 -1.80 -11.52
C ASP A 118 -14.72 -2.92 -11.72
N THR A 119 -14.68 -3.86 -10.78
CA THR A 119 -13.75 -5.00 -10.83
C THR A 119 -14.23 -6.09 -11.77
N SER A 120 -15.50 -6.10 -12.20
CA SER A 120 -16.03 -7.10 -13.12
C SER A 120 -15.39 -7.06 -14.51
N ILE A 121 -14.85 -5.90 -14.90
CA ILE A 121 -14.08 -5.71 -16.14
C ILE A 121 -12.68 -6.35 -16.03
N ILE A 122 -12.17 -6.51 -14.80
CA ILE A 122 -10.86 -7.11 -14.50
C ILE A 122 -11.00 -8.62 -14.24
N GLU A 123 -12.18 -9.11 -13.85
CA GLU A 123 -12.48 -10.51 -13.51
C GLU A 123 -12.30 -11.52 -14.67
N GLY A 124 -12.10 -11.06 -15.91
CA GLY A 124 -11.58 -11.91 -17.00
C GLY A 124 -10.11 -12.34 -16.83
N ALA A 125 -9.39 -11.74 -15.88
CA ALA A 125 -8.04 -12.11 -15.46
C ALA A 125 -8.08 -12.45 -13.96
N GLY A 126 -8.15 -13.73 -13.62
CA GLY A 126 -8.15 -14.23 -12.25
C GLY A 126 -6.83 -13.97 -11.49
N SER A 127 -6.54 -12.71 -11.17
CA SER A 127 -5.39 -12.31 -10.36
C SER A 127 -5.81 -11.30 -9.29
N GLU A 128 -5.77 -11.74 -8.03
CA GLU A 128 -5.78 -10.86 -6.88
C GLU A 128 -4.45 -10.08 -6.92
N LEU A 129 -4.50 -8.79 -7.28
CA LEU A 129 -3.30 -7.95 -7.38
C LEU A 129 -2.80 -7.61 -5.97
N SER A 130 -1.90 -8.41 -5.41
CA SER A 130 -1.18 -8.03 -4.19
C SER A 130 0.05 -7.18 -4.52
N PHE A 131 0.18 -6.04 -3.86
CA PHE A 131 1.33 -5.15 -4.00
C PHE A 131 2.19 -5.24 -2.74
N MET A 132 3.33 -5.93 -2.83
CA MET A 132 4.31 -6.01 -1.75
C MET A 132 5.34 -4.88 -1.86
N TYR A 133 5.57 -4.20 -0.74
CA TYR A 133 6.52 -3.10 -0.59
C TYR A 133 7.48 -3.42 0.55
N THR A 134 8.76 -3.52 0.24
CA THR A 134 9.83 -3.67 1.21
C THR A 134 10.59 -2.36 1.36
N GLY A 135 11.16 -2.16 2.54
CA GLY A 135 12.05 -1.06 2.82
C GLY A 135 13.18 -1.56 3.71
N GLU A 136 14.42 -1.29 3.29
CA GLU A 136 15.63 -1.68 4.02
C GLU A 136 16.32 -0.43 4.56
N ILE A 137 16.95 -0.56 5.73
CA ILE A 137 17.63 0.54 6.40
C ILE A 137 19.12 0.31 6.26
N SER A 138 19.78 1.09 5.39
CA SER A 138 21.23 1.16 5.32
C SER A 138 21.68 2.48 5.94
N GLY A 139 22.13 2.46 7.20
CA GLY A 139 22.88 3.55 7.82
C GLY A 139 22.24 4.96 7.80
N GLY A 140 21.57 5.32 8.89
CA GLY A 140 21.58 6.69 9.41
C GLY A 140 20.61 7.73 8.83
N ASP A 141 20.20 7.62 7.57
CA ASP A 141 19.35 8.60 6.90
C ASP A 141 17.93 8.11 6.62
N VAL A 142 17.00 9.06 6.47
CA VAL A 142 15.59 8.84 6.11
C VAL A 142 15.53 8.12 4.76
N VAL A 143 15.48 6.79 4.76
CA VAL A 143 15.34 6.01 3.53
C VAL A 143 13.91 6.15 3.04
N GLN A 144 13.70 7.02 2.05
CA GLN A 144 12.53 6.91 1.18
C GLN A 144 12.72 5.64 0.36
N CYS A 145 12.12 4.55 0.81
CA CYS A 145 12.19 3.28 0.08
C CYS A 145 11.41 3.46 -1.22
N ASN A 146 12.13 3.50 -2.34
CA ASN A 146 11.54 3.60 -3.66
C ASN A 146 10.94 2.26 -4.05
N TYR A 147 9.76 2.34 -4.65
CA TYR A 147 8.98 1.25 -5.22
C TYR A 147 9.85 0.26 -6.01
N ILE A 148 9.92 -0.98 -5.54
CA ILE A 148 10.26 -2.13 -6.38
C ILE A 148 8.95 -2.89 -6.56
N PRO A 149 8.30 -2.83 -7.74
CA PRO A 149 7.20 -3.74 -8.01
C PRO A 149 7.73 -5.16 -7.97
N SER A 150 7.39 -5.93 -6.95
CA SER A 150 7.40 -7.38 -7.09
C SER A 150 6.19 -7.75 -7.95
N TYR A 151 6.36 -7.73 -9.27
CA TYR A 151 5.41 -8.44 -10.12
C TYR A 151 5.52 -9.93 -9.77
N ILE A 152 4.39 -10.62 -9.66
CA ILE A 152 4.39 -12.08 -9.81
C ILE A 152 4.82 -12.34 -11.26
N VAL A 153 6.06 -12.79 -11.45
CA VAL A 153 6.52 -13.27 -12.75
C VAL A 153 5.92 -14.65 -12.96
N TYR A 154 4.84 -14.74 -13.72
CA TYR A 154 4.42 -16.02 -14.29
C TYR A 154 5.50 -16.47 -15.28
N ARG A 155 6.40 -17.35 -14.85
CA ARG A 155 7.22 -18.13 -15.78
C ARG A 155 6.36 -19.29 -16.26
N PHE A 156 5.75 -19.14 -17.43
CA PHE A 156 5.22 -20.29 -18.14
C PHE A 156 6.41 -21.14 -18.57
N SER A 157 6.57 -22.32 -17.95
CA SER A 157 7.37 -23.37 -18.54
C SER A 157 6.65 -23.81 -19.83
N PRO A 158 7.33 -23.88 -20.99
CA PRO A 158 6.71 -24.29 -22.25
C PRO A 158 6.15 -25.72 -22.22
N ASP A 159 6.44 -26.51 -21.19
CA ASP A 159 6.08 -27.93 -21.10
C ASP A 159 4.76 -28.23 -20.35
N ALA A 160 3.98 -27.20 -20.00
CA ALA A 160 2.67 -27.40 -19.36
C ALA A 160 1.53 -26.80 -20.21
N LEU A 161 1.42 -27.24 -21.46
CA LEU A 161 0.14 -27.17 -22.17
C LEU A 161 -0.74 -28.32 -21.64
N PRO A 162 -1.90 -28.06 -21.03
CA PRO A 162 -2.87 -29.11 -20.76
C PRO A 162 -3.33 -29.68 -22.11
N SER A 163 -3.22 -30.99 -22.28
CA SER A 163 -3.80 -31.71 -23.41
C SER A 163 -5.29 -31.39 -23.51
N ALA A 164 -5.75 -31.05 -24.72
CA ALA A 164 -7.14 -30.71 -25.00
C ALA A 164 -8.10 -31.82 -24.50
N PRO A 165 -9.28 -31.47 -23.97
CA PRO A 165 -10.27 -32.48 -23.61
C PRO A 165 -10.76 -33.20 -24.87
N THR A 166 -10.67 -34.53 -24.85
CA THR A 166 -11.29 -35.41 -25.85
C THR A 166 -12.79 -35.20 -25.82
N VAL A 167 -13.36 -34.74 -26.94
CA VAL A 167 -14.81 -34.69 -27.16
C VAL A 167 -15.27 -36.13 -27.40
N GLU A 168 -15.97 -36.74 -26.44
CA GLU A 168 -16.73 -37.96 -26.71
C GLU A 168 -17.98 -37.59 -27.52
N GLU A 169 -18.02 -38.08 -28.76
CA GLU A 169 -19.13 -37.92 -29.68
C GLU A 169 -20.32 -38.79 -29.21
N PRO A 170 -21.55 -38.27 -29.16
CA PRO A 170 -22.70 -39.04 -28.72
C PRO A 170 -23.07 -40.10 -29.77
N THR A 171 -23.02 -41.37 -29.40
CA THR A 171 -23.54 -42.47 -30.21
C THR A 171 -25.07 -42.33 -30.35
N ALA A 172 -25.53 -42.31 -31.59
CA ALA A 172 -26.94 -42.38 -31.97
C ALA A 172 -27.55 -43.76 -31.69
#